data_AF-A0A0G4NE26-F1
#
_entry.id   AF-A0A0G4NE26-F1
#
_cell.length_a   1.000
_cell.length_b   1.000
_cell.length_c   1.000
_cell.angle_alpha   90.00
_cell.angle_beta   90.00
_cell.angle_gamma   90.00
#
_symmetry.space_group_name_H-M   'P 1'
#
loop_
_entity.id
_entity.type
_entity.pdbx_description
1 polymer ?
#
loop_
_entity_poly.entity_id
_entity_poly.type
_entity_poly.pdbx_seq_one_letter_code
_entity_poly.pdbx_strand_id
1 'polypeptide(L)'
;MVSKEREKLGRCFSDVIIEEGSWSEDHNSPSINRFRYNFIKREHNGTHSFMESQLAVGEPIVVSDEQGHFALALGYVTSVRKQRICVAVDRRLHNARVRQPGFNEHDNQVFAGIMEVEPEGSTPDQHQGRVR
;
A
#
# COMPACT_ATOMS: atom_id res chain seq x y z
N MET A 1 20.99 1.41 -1.70
CA MET A 1 20.52 1.32 -3.09
C MET A 1 19.09 1.82 -3.13
N VAL A 2 18.82 2.87 -3.91
CA VAL A 2 17.47 3.46 -4.04
C VAL A 2 16.58 2.61 -4.95
N SER A 3 15.25 2.77 -4.85
CA SER A 3 14.24 2.05 -5.64
C SER A 3 14.56 2.04 -7.15
N LYS A 4 14.93 3.19 -7.71
CA LYS A 4 15.32 3.35 -9.13
C LYS A 4 16.53 2.49 -9.54
N GLU A 5 17.53 2.36 -8.66
CA GLU A 5 18.71 1.53 -8.93
C GLU A 5 18.34 0.04 -8.88
N ARG A 6 17.49 -0.36 -7.94
CA ARG A 6 16.99 -1.74 -7.81
C ARG A 6 16.07 -2.13 -8.96
N GLU A 7 15.28 -1.19 -9.48
CA GLU A 7 14.39 -1.41 -10.63
C GLU A 7 15.17 -1.70 -11.91
N LYS A 8 16.33 -1.07 -12.13
CA LYS A 8 17.23 -1.41 -13.25
C LYS A 8 17.73 -2.85 -13.21
N LEU A 9 17.75 -3.47 -12.03
CA LEU A 9 18.11 -4.88 -11.83
C LEU A 9 16.89 -5.80 -11.92
N GLY A 10 15.69 -5.27 -12.18
CA GLY A 10 14.44 -6.02 -12.24
C GLY A 10 13.94 -6.53 -10.89
N ARG A 11 14.46 -6.01 -9.76
CA ARG A 11 14.18 -6.54 -8.40
C ARG A 11 13.05 -5.83 -7.66
N CYS A 12 12.61 -4.67 -8.14
CA CYS A 12 11.47 -3.94 -7.62
C CYS A 12 10.94 -2.97 -8.68
N PHE A 13 9.87 -2.26 -8.36
CA PHE A 13 9.37 -1.15 -9.16
C PHE A 13 9.50 0.14 -8.36
N SER A 14 10.01 1.19 -8.98
CA SER A 14 10.10 2.51 -8.36
C SER A 14 8.99 3.42 -8.88
N ASP A 15 8.65 4.44 -8.10
CA ASP A 15 7.71 5.50 -8.51
C ASP A 15 6.35 4.97 -9.00
N VAL A 16 5.83 3.98 -8.28
CA VAL A 16 4.49 3.45 -8.47
C VAL A 16 3.50 4.13 -7.54
N ILE A 17 2.26 4.23 -7.99
CA ILE A 17 1.14 4.77 -7.23
C ILE A 17 0.04 3.72 -7.15
N ILE A 18 -0.78 3.80 -6.10
CA ILE A 18 -2.00 3.02 -6.00
C ILE A 18 -2.98 3.56 -7.04
N GLU A 19 -3.53 2.68 -7.86
CA GLU A 19 -4.61 3.02 -8.78
C GLU A 19 -5.86 3.39 -7.97
N GLU A 20 -6.41 4.58 -8.21
CA GLU A 20 -7.57 5.07 -7.47
C GLU A 20 -8.76 4.11 -7.57
N GLY A 21 -9.43 3.88 -6.43
CA GLY A 21 -10.58 2.95 -6.36
C GLY A 21 -10.24 1.47 -6.53
N SER A 22 -8.96 1.10 -6.67
CA SER A 22 -8.56 -0.29 -6.89
C SER A 22 -8.49 -1.17 -5.63
N TRP A 23 -8.53 -0.56 -4.44
CA TRP A 23 -8.32 -1.29 -3.21
C TRP A 23 -9.56 -2.10 -2.80
N SER A 24 -9.33 -3.26 -2.19
CA SER A 24 -10.39 -4.08 -1.62
C SER A 24 -9.92 -4.83 -0.38
N GLU A 25 -10.84 -5.17 0.51
CA GLU A 25 -10.59 -6.00 1.69
C GLU A 25 -11.36 -7.32 1.61
N ASP A 26 -10.62 -8.43 1.73
CA ASP A 26 -11.19 -9.78 1.76
C ASP A 26 -11.33 -10.24 3.21
N HIS A 27 -12.56 -10.17 3.73
CA HIS A 27 -12.90 -10.53 5.10
C HIS A 27 -12.82 -12.05 5.35
N ASN A 28 -12.81 -12.86 4.29
CA ASN A 28 -12.72 -14.31 4.38
C ASN A 28 -11.28 -14.82 4.27
N SER A 29 -10.34 -13.94 3.93
CA SER A 29 -8.93 -14.29 3.75
C SER A 29 -8.15 -14.27 5.08
N PRO A 30 -7.15 -15.16 5.24
CA PRO A 30 -6.16 -15.05 6.31
C PRO A 30 -5.54 -13.65 6.37
N SER A 31 -5.12 -13.25 7.58
CA SER A 31 -4.63 -11.89 7.88
C SER A 31 -3.53 -11.40 6.94
N ILE A 32 -2.67 -12.29 6.42
CA ILE A 32 -1.50 -11.92 5.61
C ILE A 32 -1.88 -11.40 4.20
N ASN A 33 -3.11 -11.65 3.73
CA ASN A 33 -3.56 -11.37 2.35
C ASN A 33 -4.86 -10.57 2.30
N ARG A 34 -5.19 -9.91 3.41
CA ARG A 34 -6.49 -9.29 3.62
C ARG A 34 -6.73 -8.12 2.68
N PHE A 35 -5.71 -7.32 2.39
CA PHE A 35 -5.86 -6.08 1.63
C PHE A 35 -5.24 -6.19 0.25
N ARG A 36 -6.00 -5.84 -0.79
CA ARG A 36 -5.55 -5.89 -2.19
C ARG A 36 -5.39 -4.49 -2.74
N TYR A 37 -4.37 -4.32 -3.58
CA TYR A 37 -4.04 -3.06 -4.24
C TYR A 37 -3.57 -3.30 -5.67
N ASN A 38 -3.92 -2.37 -6.56
CA ASN A 38 -3.29 -2.27 -7.87
C ASN A 38 -2.28 -1.12 -7.85
N PHE A 39 -1.10 -1.40 -8.37
CA PHE A 39 -0.06 -0.40 -8.60
C PHE A 39 0.12 -0.17 -10.09
N ILE A 40 0.29 1.11 -10.44
CA ILE A 40 0.61 1.60 -11.78
C ILE A 40 1.80 2.56 -11.69
N LYS A 41 2.50 2.81 -12.80
CA LYS A 41 3.53 3.86 -12.81
C LYS A 41 2.87 5.23 -12.70
N ARG A 42 3.49 6.14 -11.95
CA ARG A 42 2.99 7.52 -11.85
C ARG A 42 2.89 8.19 -13.23
N GLU A 43 3.92 8.00 -14.06
CA GLU A 43 3.95 8.52 -15.43
C GLU A 43 3.80 7.38 -16.43
N HIS A 44 2.78 7.48 -17.29
CA HIS A 44 2.50 6.51 -18.34
C HIS A 44 3.19 6.94 -19.65
N ASN A 45 4.45 6.55 -19.79
CA ASN A 45 5.24 6.83 -20.99
C ASN A 45 5.25 5.68 -22.02
N GLY A 46 4.50 4.60 -21.78
CA GLY A 46 4.30 3.48 -22.71
C GLY A 46 5.49 2.53 -22.88
N THR A 47 6.68 2.92 -22.42
CA THR A 47 7.91 2.12 -22.46
C THR A 47 8.04 1.16 -21.28
N HIS A 48 7.37 1.44 -20.16
CA HIS A 48 7.43 0.57 -18.99
C HIS A 48 6.53 -0.68 -19.12
N SER A 49 7.05 -1.82 -18.66
CA SER A 49 6.31 -3.08 -18.53
C SER A 49 6.60 -3.74 -17.17
N PHE A 50 5.57 -3.98 -16.35
CA PHE A 50 5.75 -4.77 -15.12
C PHE A 50 6.11 -6.24 -15.41
N MET A 51 5.89 -6.71 -16.63
CA MET A 51 6.20 -8.09 -17.03
C MET A 51 7.69 -8.32 -17.31
N GLU A 52 8.49 -7.27 -17.39
CA GLU A 52 9.94 -7.35 -17.67
C GLU A 52 10.80 -7.47 -16.39
N SER A 53 10.16 -7.57 -15.22
CA SER A 53 10.85 -7.72 -13.93
C SER A 53 10.99 -9.17 -13.49
N GLN A 54 11.72 -9.39 -12.40
CA GLN A 54 11.83 -10.70 -11.73
C GLN A 54 10.63 -11.00 -10.80
N LEU A 55 9.69 -10.08 -10.64
CA LEU A 55 8.52 -10.28 -9.79
C LEU A 55 7.40 -10.98 -10.57
N ALA A 56 7.11 -12.22 -10.17
CA ALA A 56 6.03 -13.04 -10.71
C ALA A 56 4.89 -13.20 -9.70
N VAL A 57 3.76 -13.75 -10.16
CA VAL A 57 2.63 -14.10 -9.27
C VAL A 57 3.09 -15.09 -8.21
N GLY A 58 2.73 -14.83 -6.96
CA GLY A 58 3.14 -15.63 -5.78
C GLY A 58 4.45 -15.17 -5.13
N GLU A 59 5.21 -14.26 -5.75
CA GLU A 59 6.45 -13.76 -5.16
C GLU A 59 6.16 -12.92 -3.91
N PRO A 60 6.87 -13.16 -2.79
CA PRO A 60 6.77 -12.33 -1.60
C PRO A 60 7.36 -10.94 -1.85
N ILE A 61 6.65 -9.92 -1.36
CA ILE A 61 7.02 -8.52 -1.55
C ILE A 61 6.90 -7.74 -0.24
N VAL A 62 7.68 -6.67 -0.19
CA VAL A 62 7.63 -5.66 0.88
C VAL A 62 7.26 -4.33 0.22
N VAL A 63 6.20 -3.70 0.71
CA VAL A 63 5.80 -2.36 0.25
C VAL A 63 6.52 -1.32 1.10
N SER A 64 7.13 -0.33 0.46
CA SER A 64 7.80 0.81 1.06
C SER A 64 7.48 2.06 0.24
N ASP A 65 7.69 3.24 0.80
CA ASP A 65 7.54 4.47 0.03
C ASP A 65 8.89 5.05 -0.43
N GLU A 66 8.80 6.09 -1.27
CA GLU A 66 9.96 6.79 -1.83
C GLU A 66 10.55 7.85 -0.88
N GLN A 67 9.93 8.08 0.29
CA GLN A 67 10.35 9.07 1.30
C GLN A 67 11.18 8.43 2.43
N GLY A 68 11.44 7.12 2.36
CA GLY A 68 12.27 6.41 3.32
C GLY A 68 11.48 5.69 4.41
N HIS A 69 10.16 5.52 4.28
CA HIS A 69 9.40 4.61 5.14
C HIS A 69 9.49 3.21 4.56
N PHE A 70 10.15 2.33 5.30
CA PHE A 70 10.38 0.95 4.90
C PHE A 70 9.36 0.01 5.52
N ALA A 71 9.02 -1.06 4.79
CA ALA A 71 8.16 -2.15 5.25
C ALA A 71 6.78 -1.69 5.77
N LEU A 72 6.13 -0.83 5.01
CA LEU A 72 4.74 -0.40 5.25
C LEU A 72 3.77 -1.57 5.24
N ALA A 73 4.03 -2.60 4.43
CA ALA A 73 3.25 -3.84 4.43
C ALA A 73 4.08 -5.00 3.86
N LEU A 74 3.68 -6.21 4.23
CA LEU A 74 4.23 -7.46 3.69
C LEU A 74 3.13 -8.16 2.91
N GLY A 75 3.49 -8.87 1.84
CA GLY A 75 2.48 -9.57 1.05
C GLY A 75 3.07 -10.34 -0.10
N TYR A 76 2.25 -10.57 -1.13
CA TYR A 76 2.66 -11.20 -2.37
C TYR A 76 2.00 -10.59 -3.59
N VAL A 77 2.60 -10.86 -4.74
CA VAL A 77 2.04 -10.51 -6.05
C VAL A 77 0.87 -11.45 -6.38
N THR A 78 -0.28 -10.88 -6.77
CA THR A 78 -1.48 -11.63 -7.19
C THR A 78 -1.70 -11.62 -8.69
N SER A 79 -1.21 -10.60 -9.40
CA SER A 79 -1.33 -10.51 -10.86
C SER A 79 -0.28 -9.55 -11.41
N VAL A 80 0.25 -9.86 -12.59
CA VAL A 80 1.18 -9.00 -13.32
C VAL A 80 0.64 -8.80 -14.73
N ARG A 81 0.50 -7.54 -15.15
CA ARG A 81 0.12 -7.11 -16.49
C ARG A 81 1.10 -6.04 -16.95
N LYS A 82 1.20 -5.80 -18.26
CA LYS A 82 2.13 -4.80 -18.82
C LYS A 82 2.11 -3.46 -18.06
N GLN A 83 0.94 -2.91 -17.76
CA GLN A 83 0.81 -1.58 -17.14
C GLN A 83 0.30 -1.59 -15.69
N ARG A 84 0.17 -2.77 -15.06
CA ARG A 84 -0.38 -2.90 -13.72
C ARG A 84 0.20 -4.11 -13.00
N ILE A 85 0.52 -3.96 -11.72
CA ILE A 85 0.79 -5.08 -10.82
C ILE A 85 -0.18 -5.07 -9.65
N CYS A 86 -0.77 -6.22 -9.33
CA CYS A 86 -1.70 -6.39 -8.24
C CYS A 86 -1.02 -7.14 -7.11
N VAL A 87 -1.24 -6.72 -5.87
CA VAL A 87 -0.68 -7.36 -4.67
C VAL A 87 -1.77 -7.61 -3.63
N ALA A 88 -1.57 -8.61 -2.79
CA ALA A 88 -2.29 -8.77 -1.54
C ALA A 88 -1.31 -8.60 -0.39
N VAL A 89 -1.68 -7.85 0.65
CA VAL A 89 -0.81 -7.48 1.75
C VAL A 89 -1.52 -7.61 3.11
N ASP A 90 -0.70 -7.62 4.16
CA ASP A 90 -1.10 -7.87 5.55
C ASP A 90 -1.75 -6.67 6.26
N ARG A 91 -1.60 -5.46 5.70
CA ARG A 91 -2.13 -4.22 6.30
C ARG A 91 -2.50 -3.15 5.27
N ARG A 92 -3.32 -2.18 5.69
CA ARG A 92 -3.76 -1.09 4.82
C ARG A 92 -2.59 -0.18 4.42
N LEU A 93 -2.56 0.31 3.19
CA LEU A 93 -1.56 1.27 2.71
C LEU A 93 -2.05 2.72 2.76
N HIS A 94 -3.35 2.92 2.99
CA HIS A 94 -3.96 4.23 3.16
C HIS A 94 -4.03 4.61 4.65
N ASN A 95 -4.15 5.91 4.92
CA ASN A 95 -4.46 6.49 6.23
C ASN A 95 -3.42 6.32 7.36
N ALA A 96 -2.20 5.87 7.07
CA ALA A 96 -1.10 5.76 8.04
C ALA A 96 -0.70 7.08 8.74
N ARG A 97 -1.22 8.24 8.28
CA ARG A 97 -0.83 9.59 8.71
C ARG A 97 -2.02 10.50 9.06
N VAL A 98 -3.21 9.95 9.30
CA VAL A 98 -4.31 10.76 9.84
C VAL A 98 -3.91 11.17 11.26
N ARG A 99 -3.69 12.46 11.52
CA ARG A 99 -3.34 12.95 12.86
C ARG A 99 -4.50 12.67 13.80
N GLN A 100 -4.21 12.00 14.91
CA GLN A 100 -5.22 11.72 15.92
C GLN A 100 -5.43 12.95 16.82
N PRO A 101 -6.58 13.05 17.51
CA PRO A 101 -6.76 14.05 18.55
C PRO A 101 -5.61 14.01 19.56
N GLY A 102 -5.02 15.17 19.84
CA GLY A 102 -3.85 15.27 20.72
C GLY A 102 -2.49 15.26 20.02
N PHE A 103 -2.44 15.25 18.67
CA PHE A 103 -1.19 15.39 17.93
C PHE A 103 -0.45 16.70 18.26
N ASN A 104 0.81 16.58 18.65
CA ASN A 104 1.76 17.67 18.81
C ASN A 104 3.07 17.31 18.09
N GLU A 105 3.54 18.23 17.25
CA GLU A 105 4.74 18.03 16.43
C GLU A 105 6.03 17.87 17.24
N HIS A 106 6.09 18.42 18.45
CA HIS A 106 7.28 18.39 19.29
C HIS A 106 7.24 17.34 20.40
N ASP A 107 6.06 17.00 20.94
CA ASP A 107 5.96 16.16 22.14
C ASP A 107 4.97 14.98 22.07
N ASN A 108 4.10 14.90 21.05
CA ASN A 108 3.09 13.84 20.98
C ASN A 108 2.60 13.57 19.55
N GLN A 109 3.44 12.95 18.73
CA GLN A 109 3.12 12.68 17.33
C GLN A 109 2.20 11.45 17.17
N VAL A 110 0.92 11.60 17.56
CA VAL A 110 -0.10 10.55 17.43
C VAL A 110 -0.77 10.54 16.06
N PHE A 111 -0.68 9.41 15.36
CA PHE A 111 -1.33 9.17 14.07
C PHE A 111 -2.28 7.97 14.18
N ALA A 112 -3.26 7.91 13.28
CA ALA A 112 -4.12 6.74 13.13
C ALA A 112 -3.23 5.56 12.77
N GLY A 113 -3.26 4.53 13.62
CA GLY A 113 -2.61 3.28 13.31
C GLY A 113 -3.20 2.69 12.04
N ILE A 114 -2.36 2.10 11.20
CA ILE A 114 -2.81 1.31 10.04
C ILE A 114 -3.66 0.10 10.50
N MET A 115 -3.44 -0.36 11.74
CA MET A 115 -4.29 -1.31 12.44
C MET A 115 -5.11 -0.57 13.49
N GLU A 116 -6.39 -0.31 13.23
CA GLU A 116 -7.33 -0.02 14.32
C GLU A 116 -7.79 -1.37 14.91
N VAL A 117 -7.37 -1.63 16.14
CA VAL A 117 -8.12 -2.49 17.05
C VAL A 117 -9.29 -1.63 17.50
N GLU A 118 -10.52 -1.97 17.10
CA GLU A 118 -11.69 -1.27 17.60
C GLU A 118 -11.73 -1.39 19.13
N PRO A 119 -11.80 -0.28 19.88
CA PRO A 119 -12.15 -0.36 21.28
C PRO A 119 -13.60 -0.82 21.39
N GLU A 120 -13.87 -1.83 22.23
CA GLU A 120 -15.22 -2.33 22.48
C GLU A 120 -16.16 -1.15 22.82
N GLY A 121 -17.08 -0.80 21.91
CA GLY A 121 -18.12 0.20 22.13
C GLY A 121 -18.36 1.26 21.05
N SER A 122 -17.61 1.27 19.93
CA SER A 122 -17.87 2.22 18.83
C SER A 122 -19.16 1.89 18.06
N THR A 123 -20.06 2.87 17.92
CA THR A 123 -21.29 2.74 17.12
C THR A 123 -21.04 3.14 15.66
N PRO A 124 -21.78 2.56 14.68
CA PRO A 124 -21.45 2.65 13.24
C PRO A 124 -21.65 4.03 12.58
N ASP A 125 -22.05 5.05 13.33
CA ASP A 125 -22.65 6.27 12.74
C ASP A 125 -21.64 7.37 12.36
N GLN A 126 -20.33 7.09 12.45
CA GLN A 126 -19.27 8.05 12.10
C GLN A 126 -18.68 7.86 10.69
N HIS A 127 -19.25 6.97 9.87
CA HIS A 127 -18.71 6.60 8.55
C HIS A 127 -19.04 7.55 7.37
N GLN A 128 -19.38 8.82 7.59
CA GLN A 128 -19.52 9.78 6.48
C GLN A 128 -18.54 10.95 6.61
N GLY A 129 -17.31 10.70 6.17
CA GLY A 129 -16.39 11.77 5.79
C GLY A 129 -16.95 12.54 4.60
N ARG A 130 -17.46 13.75 4.87
CA ARG A 130 -17.79 14.75 3.85
C ARG A 130 -16.55 15.07 3.03
N VAL A 131 -16.62 14.78 1.74
CA VAL A 131 -15.76 15.39 0.73
C VAL A 131 -16.10 16.88 0.65
N ARG A 132 -15.09 17.74 0.85
CA ARG A 132 -15.11 19.14 0.42
C ARG A 132 -13.90 19.37 -0.47
#